data_AF-A0A7V3JJG3-F1
#
_entry.id   AF-A0A7V3JJG3-F1
#
_cell.length_a   1.000
_cell.length_b   1.000
_cell.length_c   1.000
_cell.angle_alpha   90.00
_cell.angle_beta   90.00
_cell.angle_gamma   90.00
#
_symmetry.space_group_name_H-M   'P 1'
#
loop_
_entity.id
_entity.type
_entity.pdbx_description
1 polymer ?
#
loop_
_entity_poly.entity_id
_entity_poly.type
_entity_poly.pdbx_seq_one_letter_code
_entity_poly.pdbx_strand_id
1 'polypeptide(L)' 'MGLRPRTKFVKALKARRCHKCGARLPTNRVRCKRCHAVALRPKKK' A
#
# COMPACT_ATOMS: atom_id res chain seq x y z
N MET A 1 -7.73 -23.54 -1.88
CA MET A 1 -7.30 -22.79 -3.07
C MET A 1 -6.77 -21.41 -2.66
N GLY A 2 -5.47 -21.15 -2.83
CA GLY A 2 -4.86 -19.87 -2.43
C GLY A 2 -5.04 -18.75 -3.48
N LEU A 3 -5.01 -17.49 -3.03
CA LEU A 3 -5.01 -16.32 -3.93
C LEU A 3 -3.81 -16.34 -4.89
N ARG A 4 -4.04 -16.04 -6.18
CA ARG A 4 -2.98 -15.89 -7.20
C ARG A 4 -1.99 -14.79 -6.77
N PRO A 5 -0.69 -14.86 -7.14
CA PRO A 5 0.32 -13.89 -6.74
C PRO A 5 -0.05 -12.43 -7.07
N ARG A 6 -0.58 -12.21 -8.28
CA ARG A 6 -1.06 -10.89 -8.73
C ARG A 6 -2.17 -10.34 -7.85
N THR A 7 -3.15 -11.17 -7.48
CA THR A 7 -4.26 -10.77 -6.59
C THR A 7 -3.79 -10.48 -5.18
N LYS A 8 -2.81 -11.22 -4.64
CA LYS A 8 -2.20 -10.93 -3.33
C LYS A 8 -1.52 -9.56 -3.33
N PHE A 9 -0.76 -9.24 -4.38
CA PHE A 9 -0.10 -7.94 -4.52
C PHE A 9 -1.09 -6.77 -4.59
N VAL A 10 -2.12 -6.87 -5.43
CA VAL A 10 -3.13 -5.81 -5.57
C VAL A 10 -3.90 -5.61 -4.27
N LYS A 11 -4.24 -6.70 -3.56
CA LYS A 11 -4.92 -6.63 -2.26
C LYS A 11 -4.03 -5.95 -1.21
N ALA A 12 -2.74 -6.29 -1.15
CA ALA A 12 -1.77 -5.64 -0.25
C ALA A 12 -1.61 -4.14 -0.56
N LEU A 13 -1.55 -3.77 -1.85
CA LEU A 13 -1.51 -2.36 -2.26
C LEU A 13 -2.76 -1.58 -1.82
N LYS A 14 -3.95 -2.16 -1.96
CA LYS A 14 -5.23 -1.55 -1.54
C LYS A 14 -5.39 -1.46 -0.01
N ALA A 15 -4.80 -2.40 0.72
CA ALA A 15 -4.86 -2.43 2.19
C ALA A 15 -3.82 -1.52 2.86
N ARG A 16 -2.91 -0.93 2.09
CA ARG A 16 -1.77 -0.16 2.61
C ARG A 16 -2.20 1.06 3.43
N ARG A 17 -1.53 1.24 4.57
CA ARG A 17 -1.65 2.40 5.45
C ARG A 17 -0.31 3.10 5.60
N CYS A 18 -0.35 4.40 5.88
CA CYS A 18 0.85 5.17 6.15
C CYS A 18 1.47 4.73 7.47
N HIS A 19 2.78 4.47 7.47
CA HIS A 19 3.52 4.05 8.68
C HIS A 19 3.52 5.13 9.76
N LYS A 20 3.41 6.41 9.40
CA LYS A 20 3.53 7.53 10.35
C LYS A 20 2.20 7.96 10.96
N CYS A 21 1.11 7.95 10.18
CA CYS A 21 -0.18 8.50 10.61
C CYS A 21 -1.35 7.52 10.50
N GLY A 22 -1.11 6.28 10.08
CA GLY A 22 -2.14 5.24 9.93
C GLY A 22 -3.17 5.48 8.81
N ALA A 23 -3.13 6.63 8.14
CA ALA A 23 -4.07 6.97 7.09
C ALA A 23 -4.02 5.98 5.92
N ARG A 24 -5.18 5.69 5.35
CA ARG A 24 -5.31 4.80 4.19
C ARG A 24 -4.63 5.45 2.98
N LEU A 25 -3.68 4.73 2.39
CA LEU A 25 -2.90 5.24 1.26
C LEU A 25 -3.50 4.74 -0.05
N PRO A 26 -3.73 5.61 -1.04
CA PRO A 26 -4.11 5.16 -2.37
C PRO A 26 -2.96 4.36 -3.01
N THR A 27 -3.30 3.44 -3.90
CA THR A 27 -2.36 2.50 -4.54
C THR A 27 -1.28 3.18 -5.35
N ASN A 28 -1.60 4.34 -5.93
CA ASN A 28 -0.75 5.03 -6.89
C ASN A 28 0.12 6.14 -6.27
N ARG A 29 -0.10 6.49 -4.99
CA ARG A 29 0.68 7.57 -4.36
C ARG A 29 1.95 7.08 -3.69
N VAL A 30 2.99 7.89 -3.85
CA VAL A 30 4.30 7.73 -3.23
C VAL A 30 4.39 8.47 -1.89
N ARG A 31 3.51 9.46 -1.62
CA ARG A 31 3.46 10.21 -0.36
C ARG A 31 2.08 10.17 0.29
N CYS A 32 2.05 10.19 1.61
CA CYS A 32 0.80 10.32 2.36
C CYS A 32 0.17 11.71 2.18
N LYS A 33 -1.15 11.78 2.02
CA LYS A 33 -1.88 13.06 1.94
C LYS A 33 -1.88 13.84 3.25
N ARG A 34 -1.84 13.17 4.40
CA ARG A 34 -1.95 13.83 5.71
C ARG A 34 -0.62 14.30 6.27
N CYS A 35 0.38 13.41 6.30
CA CYS A 35 1.65 13.69 6.94
C CYS A 35 2.82 13.85 5.96
N HIS A 36 2.54 13.80 4.65
CA HIS A 36 3.53 13.94 3.56
C HIS A 36 4.69 12.93 3.57
N ALA A 37 4.71 12.00 4.53
CA ALA A 37 5.72 10.95 4.65
C ALA A 37 5.73 10.02 3.43
N VAL A 38 6.90 9.50 3.10
CA VAL A 38 7.10 8.55 2.01
C VAL A 38 6.34 7.26 2.30
N ALA A 39 5.48 6.86 1.38
CA ALA A 39 4.66 5.67 1.47
C ALA A 39 5.45 4.45 0.98
N LEU A 40 5.92 3.62 1.91
CA LEU A 40 6.56 2.34 1.60
C LEU A 40 5.64 1.48 0.72
N ARG A 41 6.15 0.99 -0.43
CA ARG A 41 5.38 0.13 -1.34
C ARG A 41 5.83 -1.32 -1.17
N PRO A 42 4.91 -2.29 -1.08
CA PRO A 42 5.29 -3.69 -1.17
C PRO A 42 5.95 -3.94 -2.53
N LYS A 43 7.04 -4.71 -2.54
CA LYS A 43 7.67 -5.15 -3.79
C LYS A 43 6.78 -6.21 -4.45
N LYS A 44 6.62 -6.13 -5.76
CA LYS A 44 5.96 -7.17 -6.55
C LYS A 44 6.92 -8.36 -6.55
N LYS A 45 6.56 -9.41 -5.80
CA LYS A 45 7.30 -10.67 -5.73
C LYS A 45 6.93 -11.57 -6.91
#